data_AF-A0A6D0DL14-F1
#
_entry.id   AF-A0A6D0DL14-F1
#
_cell.length_a   1.000
_cell.length_b   1.000
_cell.length_c   1.000
_cell.angle_alpha   90.00
_cell.angle_beta   90.00
_cell.angle_gamma   90.00
#
_symmetry.space_group_name_H-M   'P 1'
#
loop_
_entity.id
_entity.type
_entity.pdbx_description
1 polymer ?
#
loop_
_entity_poly.entity_id
_entity_poly.type
_entity_poly.pdbx_seq_one_letter_code
_entity_poly.pdbx_strand_id
1 'polypeptide(L)'
;MTTSHSAITQGKAFHILERLETLATEEKISPEMLVECSRVILRRKNDIARLTSGAPSVSASPTLYCSFCNKSQHTVKKLIAGDNVFICNECVKDCNNIIQEEQRESA
;
A
#
# COMPACT_ATOMS: atom_id res chain seq x y z
N MET A 1 -31.03 -15.21 1.22
CA MET A 1 -30.08 -16.18 0.62
C MET A 1 -28.69 -15.81 1.09
N THR A 2 -28.22 -16.38 2.20
CA THR A 2 -26.90 -16.10 2.80
C THR A 2 -25.93 -17.18 2.35
N THR A 3 -24.97 -16.84 1.49
CA THR A 3 -23.89 -17.75 1.10
C THR A 3 -22.92 -17.93 2.26
N SER A 4 -22.98 -19.10 2.88
CA SER A 4 -22.04 -19.57 3.89
C SER A 4 -20.66 -19.75 3.25
N HIS A 5 -19.75 -18.81 3.46
CA HIS A 5 -18.35 -18.98 3.07
C HIS A 5 -17.69 -20.00 4.01
N SER A 6 -17.26 -21.12 3.46
CA SER A 6 -16.59 -22.22 4.16
C SER A 6 -15.29 -21.75 4.82
N ALA A 7 -15.20 -21.83 6.15
CA ALA A 7 -13.97 -21.52 6.88
C ALA A 7 -12.85 -22.54 6.54
N ILE A 8 -11.65 -22.05 6.23
CA ILE A 8 -10.46 -22.89 5.96
C ILE A 8 -9.96 -23.46 7.30
N THR A 9 -9.80 -24.78 7.41
CA THR A 9 -9.24 -25.44 8.59
C THR A 9 -7.71 -25.29 8.65
N GLN A 10 -7.12 -25.28 9.86
CA GLN A 10 -5.68 -25.05 10.09
C GLN A 10 -4.76 -25.96 9.25
N GLY A 11 -5.11 -27.23 9.08
CA GLY A 11 -4.33 -28.16 8.23
C GLY A 11 -4.36 -27.80 6.74
N LYS A 12 -5.48 -27.26 6.24
CA LYS A 12 -5.57 -26.77 4.86
C LYS A 12 -4.78 -25.47 4.68
N ALA A 13 -4.76 -24.60 5.69
CA ALA A 13 -3.95 -23.38 5.66
C ALA A 13 -2.45 -23.70 5.59
N PHE A 14 -1.97 -24.68 6.37
CA PHE A 14 -0.57 -25.10 6.36
C PHE A 14 -0.12 -25.64 5.00
N HIS A 15 -0.90 -26.53 4.40
CA HIS A 15 -0.61 -27.09 3.07
C HIS A 15 -0.66 -26.01 1.96
N ILE A 16 -1.50 -24.97 2.10
CA ILE A 16 -1.52 -23.84 1.16
C ILE A 16 -0.23 -23.02 1.30
N LEU A 17 0.23 -22.75 2.53
CA LEU A 17 1.47 -22.01 2.77
C LEU A 17 2.68 -22.77 2.20
N GLU A 18 2.80 -24.06 2.52
CA GLU A 18 3.89 -24.91 2.02
C GLU A 18 3.94 -24.95 0.47
N ARG A 19 2.77 -25.06 -0.17
CA ARG A 19 2.67 -25.09 -1.62
C ARG A 19 2.94 -23.72 -2.28
N LEU A 20 2.63 -22.62 -1.61
CA LEU A 20 2.99 -21.27 -2.06
C LEU A 20 4.51 -21.03 -1.95
N GLU A 21 5.15 -21.56 -0.91
CA GLU A 21 6.61 -21.48 -0.74
C GLU A 21 7.34 -22.30 -1.82
N THR A 22 6.89 -23.52 -2.12
CA THR A 22 7.47 -24.35 -3.20
C THR A 22 7.35 -23.69 -4.58
N LEU A 23 6.19 -23.12 -4.89
CA LEU A 23 5.98 -22.38 -6.15
C LEU A 23 6.87 -21.13 -6.25
N ALA A 24 7.11 -20.45 -5.13
CA ALA A 24 7.99 -19.29 -5.07
C ALA A 24 9.48 -19.66 -5.31
N THR A 25 9.92 -20.86 -4.89
CA THR A 25 11.30 -21.33 -5.12
C THR A 25 11.58 -21.80 -6.54
N GLU A 26 10.58 -22.27 -7.30
CA GLU A 26 10.77 -22.80 -8.66
C GLU A 26 10.94 -21.71 -9.73
N GLU A 27 10.41 -20.49 -9.50
CA GLU A 27 10.40 -19.41 -10.50
C GLU A 27 11.57 -18.39 -10.38
N LYS A 28 12.63 -18.68 -9.61
CA LYS A 28 13.74 -17.73 -9.33
C LYS A 28 13.25 -16.34 -8.85
N ILE A 29 12.18 -16.30 -8.08
CA ILE A 29 11.65 -15.04 -7.54
C ILE A 29 12.49 -14.72 -6.30
N SER A 30 13.30 -13.67 -6.39
CA SER A 30 14.12 -13.22 -5.27
C SER A 30 13.22 -12.79 -4.09
N PRO A 31 13.68 -12.94 -2.83
CA PRO A 31 12.86 -12.58 -1.66
C PRO A 31 12.40 -11.12 -1.69
N GLU A 32 13.14 -10.23 -2.36
CA GLU A 32 12.77 -8.83 -2.57
C GLU A 32 11.57 -8.70 -3.54
N MET A 33 11.56 -9.50 -4.62
CA MET A 33 10.46 -9.54 -5.58
C MET A 33 9.19 -10.14 -4.96
N LEU A 34 9.33 -11.13 -4.06
CA LEU A 34 8.20 -11.66 -3.28
C LEU A 34 7.61 -10.62 -2.33
N VAL A 35 8.44 -9.81 -1.68
CA VAL A 35 7.98 -8.72 -0.79
C VAL A 35 7.24 -7.64 -1.58
N GLU A 36 7.73 -7.29 -2.76
CA GLU A 36 7.09 -6.29 -3.61
C GLU A 36 5.79 -6.81 -4.22
N CYS A 37 5.77 -8.05 -4.72
CA CYS A 37 4.54 -8.72 -5.17
C CYS A 37 3.51 -8.84 -4.04
N SER A 38 3.93 -9.21 -2.83
CA SER A 38 3.07 -9.28 -1.65
C SER A 38 2.48 -7.92 -1.30
N ARG A 39 3.26 -6.85 -1.40
CA ARG A 39 2.84 -5.46 -1.17
C ARG A 39 1.80 -5.00 -2.21
N VAL A 40 2.02 -5.31 -3.49
CA VAL A 40 1.09 -5.00 -4.58
C VAL A 40 -0.22 -5.78 -4.45
N ILE A 41 -0.15 -7.07 -4.12
CA ILE A 41 -1.34 -7.91 -3.90
C ILE A 41 -2.16 -7.40 -2.71
N LEU A 42 -1.50 -7.00 -1.61
CA LEU A 42 -2.18 -6.45 -0.43
C LEU A 42 -2.85 -5.09 -0.72
N ARG A 43 -2.20 -4.21 -1.50
CA ARG A 43 -2.80 -2.95 -1.98
C ARG A 43 -4.04 -3.22 -2.82
N ARG A 44 -3.93 -4.10 -3.82
CA ARG A 44 -5.06 -4.50 -4.68
C ARG A 44 -6.20 -5.15 -3.89
N LYS A 45 -5.89 -5.96 -2.86
CA LYS A 45 -6.90 -6.55 -1.97
C LYS A 45 -7.66 -5.47 -1.18
N ASN A 46 -6.97 -4.43 -0.74
CA ASN A 46 -7.59 -3.28 -0.07
C ASN A 46 -8.48 -2.47 -1.04
N ASP A 47 -7.99 -2.22 -2.25
CA ASP A 47 -8.76 -1.52 -3.29
C ASP A 47 -10.00 -2.31 -3.73
N ILE A 48 -9.87 -3.63 -3.93
CA ILE A 48 -10.98 -4.53 -4.25
C ILE A 48 -12.00 -4.58 -3.11
N ALA A 49 -11.55 -4.61 -1.86
CA ALA A 49 -12.46 -4.57 -0.70
C ALA A 49 -13.23 -3.23 -0.64
N ARG A 50 -12.60 -2.11 -0.99
CA ARG A 50 -13.28 -0.80 -1.10
C ARG A 50 -14.30 -0.77 -2.23
N LEU A 51 -13.99 -1.38 -3.38
CA LEU A 51 -14.89 -1.40 -4.55
C LEU A 51 -16.07 -2.36 -4.39
N THR A 52 -15.89 -3.46 -3.65
CA THR A 52 -16.90 -4.53 -3.53
C THR A 52 -17.78 -4.44 -2.28
N SER A 53 -17.40 -3.67 -1.26
CA SER A 53 -18.12 -3.67 0.03
C SER A 53 -19.36 -2.80 0.12
N GLY A 54 -19.61 -1.86 -0.81
CA GLY A 54 -20.91 -1.17 -0.95
C GLY A 54 -21.57 -0.63 0.34
N ALA A 55 -20.80 -0.36 1.40
CA ALA A 55 -21.32 -0.05 2.73
C ALA A 55 -21.31 1.47 3.00
N PRO A 56 -22.45 2.09 3.35
CA PRO A 56 -22.47 3.46 3.86
C PRO A 56 -22.19 3.50 5.37
N SER A 57 -21.43 4.52 5.76
CA SER A 57 -21.28 5.15 7.09
C SER A 57 -20.71 4.34 8.28
N VAL A 58 -19.41 4.55 8.54
CA VAL A 58 -18.96 5.21 9.79
C VAL A 58 -18.30 6.51 9.35
N SER A 59 -18.65 7.62 10.00
CA SER A 59 -18.18 8.98 9.74
C SER A 59 -16.68 9.17 10.08
N ALA A 60 -15.82 8.36 9.47
CA ALA A 60 -14.38 8.55 9.45
C ALA A 60 -13.99 8.63 7.97
N SER A 61 -13.78 9.86 7.49
CA SER A 61 -13.14 10.09 6.20
C SER A 61 -11.90 9.19 6.12
N PRO A 62 -11.69 8.42 5.04
CA PRO A 62 -10.55 7.52 4.94
C PRO A 62 -9.28 8.30 5.22
N THR A 63 -8.51 7.88 6.23
CA THR A 63 -7.24 8.54 6.58
C THR A 63 -6.34 8.50 5.36
N LEU A 64 -5.97 9.67 4.85
CA LEU A 64 -5.07 9.81 3.72
C LEU A 64 -3.62 9.74 4.21
N TYR A 65 -2.74 9.23 3.34
CA TYR A 65 -1.32 9.08 3.62
C TYR A 65 -0.50 9.74 2.52
N CYS A 66 0.62 10.36 2.89
CA CYS A 66 1.58 10.88 1.93
C CYS A 66 2.20 9.73 1.12
N SER A 67 2.15 9.82 -0.21
CA SER A 67 2.72 8.81 -1.10
C SER A 67 4.25 8.70 -1.02
N PHE A 68 4.93 9.68 -0.44
CA PHE A 68 6.39 9.76 -0.35
C PHE A 68 6.93 9.29 1.01
N CYS A 69 6.40 9.82 2.11
CA CYS A 69 6.86 9.49 3.47
C CYS A 69 5.92 8.57 4.25
N ASN A 70 4.77 8.20 3.68
CA ASN A 70 3.75 7.34 4.27
C ASN A 70 3.16 7.83 5.61
N LYS A 71 3.39 9.11 5.98
CA LYS A 71 2.79 9.73 7.16
C LYS A 71 1.30 10.00 6.92
N SER A 72 0.50 9.80 7.97
CA SER A 72 -0.94 10.08 7.93
C SER A 72 -1.23 11.59 7.84
N GLN A 73 -2.40 11.95 7.33
CA GLN A 73 -2.91 13.33 7.32
C GLN A 73 -2.96 13.97 8.72
N HIS A 74 -3.02 13.16 9.78
CA HIS A 74 -3.03 13.63 11.17
C HIS A 74 -1.63 13.91 11.73
N THR A 75 -0.61 13.30 11.14
CA THR A 75 0.80 13.43 11.55
C THR A 75 1.47 14.64 10.93
N VAL A 76 0.97 15.12 9.78
CA VAL A 76 1.57 16.22 9.00
C VAL A 76 0.72 17.49 9.11
N LYS A 77 1.36 18.65 8.99
CA LYS A 77 0.66 19.94 9.07
C LYS A 77 -0.26 20.18 7.87
N LYS A 78 0.17 19.76 6.68
CA LYS A 78 -0.63 19.83 5.45
C LYS A 78 -0.35 18.60 4.59
N LEU A 79 -1.42 18.05 4.01
CA LEU A 79 -1.38 17.03 2.98
C LEU A 79 -2.10 17.58 1.74
N ILE A 80 -1.41 17.61 0.62
CA ILE A 80 -1.89 18.12 -0.66
C ILE A 80 -2.36 16.92 -1.48
N ALA A 81 -3.60 16.96 -1.96
CA ALA A 81 -4.18 15.93 -2.83
C ALA A 81 -4.00 16.32 -4.30
N GLY A 82 -3.42 15.43 -5.09
CA GLY A 82 -3.43 15.45 -6.55
C GLY A 82 -4.33 14.34 -7.10
N ASP A 83 -4.24 14.09 -8.41
CA ASP A 83 -4.96 12.98 -9.03
C ASP A 83 -4.35 11.63 -8.60
N ASN A 84 -5.02 10.94 -7.69
CA ASN A 84 -4.60 9.66 -7.09
C ASN A 84 -3.25 9.67 -6.34
N VAL A 85 -2.67 10.84 -6.05
CA VAL A 85 -1.39 10.99 -5.34
C VAL A 85 -1.49 12.03 -4.24
N PHE A 86 -0.76 11.84 -3.14
CA PHE A 86 -0.78 12.77 -2.01
C PHE A 86 0.65 13.13 -1.57
N ILE A 87 0.91 14.40 -1.28
CA ILE A 87 2.22 14.87 -0.81
C ILE A 87 2.08 15.78 0.41
N CYS A 88 2.91 15.58 1.44
CA CYS A 88 2.88 16.41 2.64
C CYS A 88 3.83 17.60 2.56
N ASN A 89 3.65 18.58 3.45
CA ASN A 89 4.48 19.79 3.53
C ASN A 89 5.97 19.52 3.77
N GLU A 90 6.31 18.45 4.49
CA GLU A 90 7.70 18.08 4.75
C GLU A 90 8.37 17.58 3.47
N CYS A 91 7.72 16.65 2.76
CA CYS A 91 8.23 16.16 1.47
C CYS A 91 8.38 17.28 0.45
N VAL A 92 7.45 18.25 0.38
CA VAL A 92 7.59 19.42 -0.50
C VAL A 92 8.85 20.23 -0.15
N LYS A 93 9.13 20.42 1.15
CA LYS A 93 10.33 21.14 1.60
C LYS A 93 11.60 20.37 1.23
N ASP A 94 11.61 19.07 1.46
CA ASP A 94 12.77 18.21 1.15
C ASP A 94 13.03 18.20 -0.37
N CYS A 95 11.99 18.06 -1.19
CA CYS A 95 12.10 18.17 -2.64
C CYS A 95 12.65 19.54 -3.09
N ASN A 96 12.16 20.63 -2.50
CA ASN A 96 12.66 21.97 -2.83
C ASN A 96 14.14 22.16 -2.46
N ASN A 97 14.59 21.56 -1.35
CA ASN A 97 15.99 21.66 -0.94
C ASN A 97 16.91 20.96 -1.96
N ILE A 98 16.53 19.75 -2.39
CA ILE A 98 17.27 18.97 -3.40
C ILE A 98 17.37 19.77 -4.72
N ILE A 99 16.24 20.30 -5.20
CA ILE A 99 16.21 21.07 -6.47
C ILE A 99 17.08 22.34 -6.36
N GLN A 100 17.06 23.03 -5.22
CA GLN A 100 17.89 24.23 -5.02
C GLN A 100 19.39 23.91 -4.92
N GLU A 101 19.74 22.75 -4.36
CA GLU A 101 21.11 22.27 -4.30
C GLU A 101 21.63 21.99 -5.72
N GLU A 102 20.86 21.25 -6.52
CA GLU A 102 21.20 20.97 -7.94
C GLU A 102 21.34 22.26 -8.78
N GLN A 103 20.47 23.26 -8.55
CA GLN A 103 20.55 24.55 -9.25
C GLN A 103 21.81 25.36 -8.88
N ARG A 104 22.31 25.23 -7.65
CA ARG A 104 23.54 25.91 -7.21
C ARG A 104 24.80 25.22 -7.75
N GLU A 105 24.77 23.91 -7.93
CA GLU A 105 25.90 23.16 -8.50
C GLU A 105 26.00 23.33 -10.02
N SER A 106 24.88 23.68 -10.67
CA SER A 106 24.79 23.86 -12.12
C SER A 106 24.99 25.32 -12.59
N ALA A 107 25.26 26.26 -11.67
CA ALA A 107 25.46 27.68 -11.92
C ALA A 107 26.92 28.10 -11.65
#